data_AF-A0A7C4M6U5-F1
#
_entry.id   AF-A0A7C4M6U5-F1
#
_cell.length_a   1.000
_cell.length_b   1.000
_cell.length_c   1.000
_cell.angle_alpha   90.00
_cell.angle_beta   90.00
_cell.angle_gamma   90.00
#
_symmetry.space_group_name_H-M   'P 1'
#
loop_
_entity.id
_entity.type
_entity.pdbx_description
1 polymer ?
#
loop_
_entity_poly.entity_id
_entity_poly.type
_entity_poly.pdbx_seq_one_letter_code
_entity_poly.pdbx_strand_id
1 'polypeptide(L)'
;MDRSTEKDIIVRAGLTTGAYQLSLPKNVVKAILEIKKKYFEYRSGREGEEFERERRKHEEEVKKILSVEGLRNFDETSLLTLANNLYAFRWWTEKDWLLGYWIKGAGGIDKLRKNLEELLYSDRSLAERFNSFRKNVKGVGVAMITEMLAYFDPKTYGVYNRKVKEALLKLGITQTGKSLDINKISISKLTGE
;
A
#
# COMPACT_ATOMS: atom_id res chain seq x y z
N MET A 1 17.05 24.09 16.45
CA MET A 1 16.77 22.87 15.67
C MET A 1 18.11 22.17 15.48
N ASP A 2 18.30 21.04 16.16
CA ASP A 2 19.59 20.37 16.34
C ASP A 2 20.05 19.70 15.04
N ARG A 3 21.33 19.92 14.64
CA ARG A 3 21.94 19.31 13.46
C ARG A 3 22.07 17.78 13.60
N SER A 4 21.90 17.24 14.81
CA SER A 4 21.81 15.80 15.08
C SER A 4 20.57 15.16 14.43
N THR A 5 19.42 15.85 14.43
CA THR A 5 18.16 15.29 13.94
C THR A 5 18.09 15.17 12.41
N GLU A 6 18.84 16.01 11.69
CA GLU A 6 18.89 16.00 10.23
C GLU A 6 19.71 14.82 9.69
N LYS A 7 20.78 14.45 10.40
CA LYS A 7 21.58 13.25 10.08
C LYS A 7 20.83 11.95 10.37
N ASP A 8 20.05 11.91 11.44
CA ASP A 8 19.24 10.72 11.77
C ASP A 8 18.13 10.44 10.74
N ILE A 9 17.56 11.47 10.11
CA ILE A 9 16.58 11.29 9.04
C ILE A 9 17.24 10.75 7.77
N ILE A 10 18.47 11.19 7.45
CA ILE A 10 19.23 10.73 6.28
C ILE A 10 19.66 9.27 6.44
N VAL A 11 20.05 8.86 7.65
CA VAL A 11 20.41 7.47 7.95
C VAL A 11 19.18 6.55 7.98
N ARG A 12 18.04 7.02 8.51
CA ARG A 12 16.79 6.23 8.54
C ARG A 12 16.05 6.14 7.19
N ALA A 13 16.37 7.02 6.24
CA ALA A 13 15.82 6.99 4.87
C ALA A 13 16.53 5.98 3.94
N GLY A 14 17.45 5.15 4.46
CA GLY A 14 18.09 4.10 3.67
C GLY A 14 19.02 4.61 2.55
N LEU A 15 19.57 5.82 2.70
CA LEU A 15 20.36 6.44 1.63
C LEU A 15 21.84 6.02 1.56
N THR A 16 22.33 5.15 2.44
CA THR A 16 23.63 4.47 2.24
C THR A 16 23.68 3.14 2.98
N THR A 17 23.58 2.03 2.25
CA THR A 17 24.63 1.01 2.06
C THR A 17 24.07 -0.20 1.30
N GLY A 18 24.59 -0.44 0.08
CA GLY A 18 24.46 -1.71 -0.65
C GLY A 18 23.17 -1.90 -1.45
N ALA A 19 23.28 -1.84 -2.78
CA ALA A 19 22.26 -2.07 -3.81
C ALA A 19 21.23 -0.93 -4.04
N TYR A 20 21.38 -0.27 -5.20
CA TYR A 20 20.53 0.79 -5.77
C TYR A 20 20.61 2.17 -5.07
N GLN A 21 21.72 2.88 -5.29
CA GLN A 21 21.74 4.32 -5.13
C GLN A 21 20.95 4.96 -6.29
N LEU A 22 19.63 5.05 -6.15
CA LEU A 22 18.79 5.90 -7.00
C LEU A 22 19.17 7.36 -6.69
N SER A 23 20.14 7.93 -7.39
CA SER A 23 20.37 9.37 -7.33
C SER A 23 19.19 10.06 -8.03
N LEU A 24 18.18 10.46 -7.25
CA LEU A 24 17.04 11.19 -7.79
C LEU A 24 17.53 12.47 -8.49
N PRO A 25 16.92 12.86 -9.62
CA PRO A 25 17.26 14.12 -10.28
C PRO A 25 17.15 15.32 -9.33
N LYS A 26 18.03 16.32 -9.48
CA LYS A 26 18.09 17.48 -8.57
C LYS A 26 16.75 18.22 -8.44
N ASN A 27 15.99 18.34 -9.53
CA ASN A 27 14.66 18.94 -9.52
C ASN A 27 13.65 18.12 -8.69
N VAL A 28 13.73 16.79 -8.74
CA VAL A 28 12.90 15.89 -7.92
C VAL A 28 13.25 16.06 -6.44
N VAL A 29 14.54 16.08 -6.10
CA VAL A 29 15.00 16.30 -4.71
C VAL A 29 14.49 17.64 -4.19
N LYS A 30 14.60 18.71 -4.99
CA LYS A 30 14.07 20.03 -4.63
C LYS A 30 12.56 19.99 -4.36
N ALA A 31 11.78 19.38 -5.25
CA ALA A 31 10.33 19.25 -5.08
C ALA A 31 9.95 18.46 -3.81
N ILE A 32 10.68 17.37 -3.52
CA ILE A 32 10.49 16.60 -2.29
C ILE A 32 10.75 17.47 -1.06
N LEU A 33 11.85 18.24 -1.04
CA LEU A 33 12.19 19.10 0.09
C LEU A 33 11.15 20.20 0.32
N GLU A 34 10.62 20.80 -0.74
CA GLU A 34 9.55 21.81 -0.65
C GLU A 34 8.25 21.23 -0.08
N ILE A 35 7.84 20.05 -0.54
CA ILE A 35 6.64 19.35 -0.05
C ILE A 35 6.85 18.85 1.38
N LYS A 36 8.04 18.36 1.71
CA LYS A 36 8.40 17.87 3.05
C LYS A 36 8.08 18.90 4.14
N LYS A 37 8.40 20.17 3.90
CA LYS A 37 8.09 21.25 4.86
C LYS A 37 6.58 21.35 5.13
N LYS A 38 5.78 21.49 4.07
CA LYS A 38 4.31 21.59 4.17
C LYS A 38 3.69 20.34 4.80
N TYR A 39 4.26 19.17 4.50
CA TYR A 39 3.82 17.91 5.09
C TYR A 39 4.05 17.86 6.60
N PHE A 40 5.20 18.31 7.08
CA PHE A 40 5.46 18.39 8.52
C PHE A 40 4.58 19.42 9.22
N GLU A 41 4.32 20.55 8.59
CA GLU A 41 3.36 21.55 9.10
C GLU A 41 1.96 20.94 9.23
N TYR A 42 1.45 20.30 8.17
CA TYR A 42 0.18 19.58 8.19
C TYR A 42 0.12 18.52 9.30
N ARG A 43 1.15 17.68 9.40
CA ARG A 43 1.22 16.58 10.37
C ARG A 43 1.26 17.08 11.82
N SER A 44 1.82 18.27 12.05
CA SER A 44 1.84 18.91 13.37
C SER A 44 0.54 19.64 13.74
N GLY A 45 -0.35 19.85 12.76
CA GLY A 45 -1.67 20.42 12.98
C GLY A 45 -2.68 19.37 13.45
N ARG A 46 -3.78 19.84 14.06
CA ARG A 46 -4.87 18.97 14.56
C ARG A 46 -5.37 17.96 13.51
N GLU A 47 -5.59 18.42 12.29
CA GLU A 47 -6.06 17.58 11.19
C GLU A 47 -5.08 16.45 10.85
N GLY A 48 -3.78 16.77 10.75
CA GLY A 48 -2.75 15.77 10.45
C GLY A 48 -2.55 14.78 11.60
N GLU A 49 -2.66 15.21 12.84
CA GLU A 49 -2.64 14.30 13.99
C GLU A 49 -3.86 13.36 14.00
N GLU A 50 -5.05 13.88 13.69
CA GLU A 50 -6.27 13.08 13.62
C GLU A 50 -6.20 12.04 12.51
N PHE A 51 -5.72 12.45 11.33
CA PHE A 51 -5.44 11.55 10.23
C PHE A 51 -4.43 10.46 10.61
N GLU A 52 -3.32 10.82 11.26
CA GLU A 52 -2.31 9.85 11.67
C GLU A 52 -2.83 8.87 12.74
N ARG A 53 -3.68 9.33 13.67
CA ARG A 53 -4.36 8.46 14.64
C ARG A 53 -5.32 7.49 13.95
N GLU A 54 -6.15 7.96 13.02
CA GLU A 54 -7.05 7.11 12.23
C GLU A 54 -6.25 6.07 11.45
N ARG A 55 -5.23 6.51 10.72
CA ARG A 55 -4.38 5.65 9.90
C ARG A 55 -3.68 4.57 10.73
N ARG A 56 -3.25 4.87 11.97
CA ARG A 56 -2.68 3.85 12.88
C ARG A 56 -3.70 2.80 13.27
N LYS A 57 -4.92 3.21 13.64
CA LYS A 57 -6.00 2.26 13.98
C LYS A 57 -6.32 1.34 12.82
N HIS A 58 -6.41 1.90 11.61
CA HIS A 58 -6.63 1.12 10.40
C HIS A 58 -5.50 0.12 10.15
N GLU A 59 -4.24 0.57 10.23
CA GLU A 59 -3.08 -0.31 10.09
C GLU A 59 -3.08 -1.45 11.11
N GLU A 60 -3.36 -1.16 12.38
CA GLU A 60 -3.41 -2.14 13.47
C GLU A 60 -4.50 -3.20 13.24
N GLU A 61 -5.72 -2.79 12.88
CA GLU A 61 -6.81 -3.72 12.59
C GLU A 61 -6.52 -4.59 11.36
N VAL A 62 -6.02 -3.99 10.27
CA VAL A 62 -5.66 -4.75 9.07
C VAL A 62 -4.53 -5.74 9.37
N LYS A 63 -3.47 -5.31 10.07
CA LYS A 63 -2.36 -6.21 10.48
C LYS A 63 -2.85 -7.37 11.34
N LYS A 64 -3.75 -7.10 12.28
CA LYS A 64 -4.33 -8.13 13.16
C LYS A 64 -5.08 -9.17 12.34
N ILE A 65 -5.96 -8.74 11.42
CA ILE A 65 -6.75 -9.64 10.57
C ILE A 65 -5.85 -10.44 9.63
N LEU A 66 -4.83 -9.79 9.03
CA LEU A 66 -3.92 -10.43 8.07
C LEU A 66 -2.78 -11.20 8.75
N SER A 67 -2.70 -11.22 10.09
CA SER A 67 -1.75 -12.05 10.84
C SER A 67 -2.04 -13.54 10.64
N VAL A 68 -1.07 -14.41 10.92
CA VAL A 68 -1.24 -15.87 10.82
C VAL A 68 -2.45 -16.35 11.64
N GLU A 69 -2.61 -15.85 12.88
CA GLU A 69 -3.75 -16.21 13.73
C GLU A 69 -5.06 -15.56 13.27
N GLY A 70 -5.01 -14.33 12.76
CA GLY A 70 -6.18 -13.66 12.18
C GLY A 70 -6.72 -14.41 10.97
N LEU A 71 -5.82 -14.86 10.08
CA LEU A 71 -6.19 -15.65 8.91
C LEU A 71 -6.72 -17.03 9.32
N ARG A 72 -6.18 -17.68 10.36
CA ARG A 72 -6.66 -18.99 10.83
C ARG A 72 -8.16 -19.01 11.14
N ASN A 73 -8.69 -17.91 11.68
CA ASN A 73 -10.10 -17.76 12.04
C ASN A 73 -10.85 -16.81 11.10
N PHE A 74 -10.37 -16.63 9.86
CA PHE A 74 -10.93 -15.67 8.91
C PHE A 74 -12.31 -16.08 8.41
N ASP A 75 -13.29 -15.23 8.67
CA ASP A 75 -14.68 -15.38 8.30
C ASP A 75 -15.23 -14.12 7.59
N GLU A 76 -16.54 -14.08 7.31
CA GLU A 76 -17.17 -12.94 6.65
C GLU A 76 -17.11 -11.66 7.50
N THR A 77 -17.16 -11.77 8.83
CA THR A 77 -17.02 -10.63 9.75
C THR A 77 -15.60 -10.05 9.70
N SER A 78 -14.60 -10.92 9.65
CA SER A 78 -13.19 -10.54 9.46
C SER A 78 -13.00 -9.86 8.11
N LEU A 79 -13.63 -10.37 7.05
CA LEU A 79 -13.60 -9.77 5.73
C LEU A 79 -14.25 -8.37 5.69
N LEU A 80 -15.42 -8.22 6.31
CA LEU A 80 -16.10 -6.92 6.43
C LEU A 80 -15.24 -5.91 7.20
N THR A 81 -14.64 -6.34 8.31
CA THR A 81 -13.74 -5.49 9.11
C THR A 81 -12.51 -5.09 8.30
N LEU A 82 -11.88 -6.04 7.60
CA LEU A 82 -10.75 -5.78 6.71
C LEU A 82 -11.13 -4.72 5.67
N ALA A 83 -12.23 -4.94 4.94
CA ALA A 83 -12.66 -4.04 3.87
C ALA A 83 -12.99 -2.63 4.41
N ASN A 84 -13.63 -2.51 5.57
CA ASN A 84 -13.94 -1.22 6.18
C ASN A 84 -12.70 -0.42 6.61
N ASN A 85 -11.58 -1.09 6.90
CA ASN A 85 -10.32 -0.43 7.27
C ASN A 85 -9.44 -0.06 6.06
N LEU A 86 -9.80 -0.45 4.84
CA LEU A 86 -9.09 -0.04 3.62
C LEU A 86 -9.62 1.30 3.08
N TYR A 87 -8.74 2.29 2.96
CA TYR A 87 -9.05 3.58 2.33
C TYR A 87 -9.53 3.39 0.89
N ALA A 88 -8.94 2.44 0.15
CA ALA A 88 -9.32 2.11 -1.22
C ALA A 88 -10.74 1.54 -1.34
N PHE A 89 -11.32 1.04 -0.26
CA PHE A 89 -12.67 0.49 -0.23
C PHE A 89 -13.74 1.49 0.23
N ARG A 90 -13.36 2.57 0.91
CA ARG A 90 -14.30 3.54 1.51
C ARG A 90 -15.31 4.15 0.56
N TRP A 91 -15.01 4.20 -0.74
CA TRP A 91 -15.89 4.77 -1.76
C TRP A 91 -17.06 3.86 -2.17
N TRP A 92 -17.10 2.61 -1.72
CA TRP A 92 -18.18 1.68 -2.06
C TRP A 92 -19.37 1.82 -1.11
N THR A 93 -20.52 2.16 -1.68
CA THR A 93 -21.80 2.26 -0.95
C THR A 93 -22.37 0.89 -0.63
N GLU A 94 -22.38 -0.03 -1.58
CA GLU A 94 -22.93 -1.38 -1.44
C GLU A 94 -21.85 -2.39 -1.01
N LYS A 95 -21.39 -2.25 0.23
CA LYS A 95 -20.29 -3.06 0.76
C LYS A 95 -20.63 -4.55 0.77
N ASP A 96 -21.81 -4.92 1.23
CA ASP A 96 -22.24 -6.32 1.33
C ASP A 96 -22.26 -7.02 -0.03
N TRP A 97 -22.72 -6.32 -1.07
CA TRP A 97 -22.70 -6.84 -2.43
C TRP A 97 -21.26 -7.11 -2.91
N LEU A 98 -20.35 -6.16 -2.68
CA LEU A 98 -18.97 -6.30 -3.11
C LEU A 98 -18.22 -7.39 -2.34
N LEU A 99 -18.49 -7.55 -1.04
CA LEU A 99 -17.96 -8.65 -0.24
C LEU A 99 -18.47 -10.00 -0.74
N GLY A 100 -19.77 -10.12 -1.02
CA GLY A 100 -20.34 -11.30 -1.66
C GLY A 100 -19.70 -11.59 -3.02
N TYR A 101 -19.39 -10.56 -3.79
CA TYR A 101 -18.67 -10.69 -5.06
C TYR A 101 -17.23 -11.19 -4.87
N TRP A 102 -16.51 -10.76 -3.84
CA TRP A 102 -15.16 -11.26 -3.52
C TRP A 102 -15.21 -12.73 -3.08
N ILE A 103 -16.12 -13.08 -2.17
CA ILE A 103 -16.31 -14.45 -1.69
C ILE A 103 -16.67 -15.37 -2.85
N LYS A 104 -17.69 -15.01 -3.64
CA LYS A 104 -18.12 -15.79 -4.81
C LYS A 104 -17.00 -15.88 -5.86
N GLY A 105 -16.30 -14.78 -6.12
CA GLY A 105 -15.21 -14.71 -7.08
C GLY A 105 -14.03 -15.61 -6.72
N ALA A 106 -13.72 -15.74 -5.42
CA ALA A 106 -12.71 -16.67 -4.91
C ALA A 106 -13.19 -18.13 -4.87
N GLY A 107 -14.50 -18.36 -4.96
CA GLY A 107 -15.13 -19.67 -4.82
C GLY A 107 -15.36 -20.10 -3.37
N GLY A 108 -15.61 -19.13 -2.47
CA GLY A 108 -15.90 -19.33 -1.05
C GLY A 108 -14.92 -18.61 -0.13
N ILE A 109 -15.33 -18.38 1.12
CA ILE A 109 -14.55 -17.66 2.13
C ILE A 109 -13.21 -18.37 2.43
N ASP A 110 -13.22 -19.70 2.48
CA ASP A 110 -12.00 -20.51 2.68
C ASP A 110 -10.98 -20.33 1.56
N LYS A 111 -11.44 -20.25 0.30
CA LYS A 111 -10.55 -20.03 -0.83
C LYS A 111 -10.05 -18.58 -0.84
N LEU A 112 -10.87 -17.62 -0.44
CA LEU A 112 -10.43 -16.24 -0.28
C LEU A 112 -9.32 -16.13 0.77
N ARG A 113 -9.51 -16.74 1.95
CA ARG A 113 -8.48 -16.86 3.00
C ARG A 113 -7.19 -17.45 2.46
N LYS A 114 -7.26 -18.60 1.77
CA LYS A 114 -6.06 -19.23 1.16
C LYS A 114 -5.36 -18.33 0.15
N ASN A 115 -6.10 -17.56 -0.64
CA ASN A 115 -5.49 -16.59 -1.55
C ASN A 115 -4.82 -15.43 -0.80
N LEU A 116 -5.38 -14.96 0.33
CA LEU A 116 -4.72 -13.97 1.19
C LEU A 116 -3.44 -14.54 1.82
N GLU A 117 -3.46 -15.77 2.31
CA GLU A 117 -2.26 -16.46 2.83
C GLU A 117 -1.16 -16.54 1.76
N GLU A 118 -1.53 -16.99 0.56
CA GLU A 118 -0.61 -17.07 -0.58
C GLU A 118 -0.08 -15.69 -0.99
N LEU A 119 -0.91 -14.65 -0.90
CA LEU A 119 -0.48 -13.28 -1.19
C LEU A 119 0.54 -12.79 -0.16
N LEU A 120 0.43 -13.15 1.11
CA LEU A 120 1.17 -12.50 2.19
C LEU A 120 2.39 -13.30 2.69
N TYR A 121 2.28 -14.62 2.73
CA TYR A 121 3.22 -15.50 3.43
C TYR A 121 3.93 -16.51 2.53
N SER A 122 3.60 -16.57 1.24
CA SER A 122 4.28 -17.46 0.31
C SER A 122 5.69 -16.97 -0.02
N ASP A 123 6.62 -17.92 -0.19
CA ASP A 123 8.01 -17.66 -0.58
C ASP A 123 8.17 -17.33 -2.08
N ARG A 124 7.07 -17.36 -2.84
CA ARG A 124 7.06 -16.97 -4.25
C ARG A 124 7.34 -15.48 -4.43
N SER A 125 7.78 -15.11 -5.65
CA SER A 125 8.04 -13.71 -5.98
C SER A 125 6.78 -12.85 -5.81
N LEU A 126 6.96 -11.55 -5.53
CA LEU A 126 5.83 -10.61 -5.41
C LEU A 126 4.97 -10.62 -6.68
N ALA A 127 5.61 -10.66 -7.86
CA ALA A 127 4.93 -10.75 -9.14
C ALA A 127 3.96 -11.93 -9.22
N GLU A 128 4.43 -13.12 -8.85
CA GLU A 128 3.64 -14.35 -8.89
C GLU A 128 2.49 -14.31 -7.87
N ARG A 129 2.77 -13.91 -6.63
CA ARG A 129 1.75 -13.82 -5.57
C ARG A 129 0.66 -12.82 -5.93
N PHE A 130 1.06 -11.62 -6.36
CA PHE A 130 0.15 -10.54 -6.74
C PHE A 130 -0.71 -10.93 -7.95
N ASN A 131 -0.09 -11.44 -9.02
CA ASN A 131 -0.81 -11.85 -10.23
C ASN A 131 -1.73 -13.05 -9.97
N SER A 132 -1.30 -14.01 -9.14
CA SER A 132 -2.11 -15.15 -8.70
C SER A 132 -3.35 -14.69 -7.93
N PHE A 133 -3.18 -13.79 -6.96
CA PHE A 133 -4.30 -13.23 -6.20
C PHE A 133 -5.32 -12.56 -7.12
N ARG A 134 -4.86 -11.68 -8.02
CA ARG A 134 -5.72 -10.98 -8.99
C ARG A 134 -6.46 -11.92 -9.94
N LYS A 135 -5.82 -13.03 -10.31
CA LYS A 135 -6.44 -14.05 -11.16
C LYS A 135 -7.58 -14.75 -10.43
N ASN A 136 -7.36 -15.10 -9.17
CA ASN A 136 -8.25 -15.97 -8.40
C ASN A 136 -9.32 -15.22 -7.60
N VAL A 137 -9.10 -13.96 -7.24
CA VAL A 137 -10.02 -13.14 -6.45
C VAL A 137 -10.51 -11.97 -7.31
N LYS A 138 -11.80 -12.01 -7.67
CA LYS A 138 -12.42 -10.95 -8.50
C LYS A 138 -12.91 -9.80 -7.63
N GLY A 139 -12.91 -8.60 -8.20
CA GLY A 139 -13.45 -7.40 -7.54
C GLY A 139 -12.51 -6.71 -6.57
N VAL A 140 -11.35 -7.29 -6.25
CA VAL A 140 -10.32 -6.63 -5.45
C VAL A 140 -9.35 -5.89 -6.39
N GLY A 141 -9.40 -4.55 -6.33
CA GLY A 141 -8.58 -3.69 -7.20
C GLY A 141 -7.12 -3.59 -6.74
N VAL A 142 -6.23 -3.16 -7.65
CA VAL A 142 -4.79 -2.92 -7.36
C VAL A 142 -4.58 -2.05 -6.12
N ALA A 143 -5.36 -0.97 -5.99
CA ALA A 143 -5.25 -0.07 -4.84
C ALA A 143 -5.49 -0.80 -3.52
N MET A 144 -6.48 -1.69 -3.45
CA MET A 144 -6.77 -2.47 -2.25
C MET A 144 -5.67 -3.49 -1.96
N ILE A 145 -5.19 -4.21 -2.98
CA ILE A 145 -4.13 -5.23 -2.80
C ILE A 145 -2.84 -4.57 -2.31
N THR A 146 -2.41 -3.49 -2.96
CA THR A 146 -1.19 -2.76 -2.56
C THR A 146 -1.34 -2.09 -1.19
N GLU A 147 -2.55 -1.67 -0.80
CA GLU A 147 -2.83 -1.18 0.55
C GLU A 147 -2.74 -2.29 1.61
N MET A 148 -3.32 -3.47 1.35
CA MET A 148 -3.16 -4.63 2.24
C MET A 148 -1.69 -5.00 2.41
N LEU A 149 -0.91 -5.04 1.32
CA LEU A 149 0.53 -5.31 1.37
C LEU A 149 1.30 -4.23 2.14
N ALA A 150 1.00 -2.96 1.90
CA ALA A 150 1.64 -1.84 2.60
C ALA A 150 1.32 -1.83 4.10
N TYR A 151 0.10 -2.22 4.51
CA TYR A 151 -0.19 -2.43 5.93
C TYR A 151 0.50 -3.67 6.47
N PHE A 152 0.57 -4.76 5.72
CA PHE A 152 1.23 -5.98 6.17
C PHE A 152 2.73 -5.75 6.45
N ASP A 153 3.45 -5.14 5.51
CA ASP A 153 4.85 -4.75 5.69
C ASP A 153 5.16 -3.41 4.99
N PRO A 154 5.03 -2.27 5.70
CA PRO A 154 5.24 -0.94 5.13
C PRO A 154 6.71 -0.64 4.79
N LYS A 155 7.66 -1.48 5.23
CA LYS A 155 9.07 -1.32 4.87
C LYS A 155 9.37 -1.90 3.49
N THR A 156 8.59 -2.89 3.07
CA THR A 156 8.80 -3.62 1.82
C THR A 156 7.84 -3.16 0.72
N TYR A 157 6.60 -2.84 1.07
CA TYR A 157 5.54 -2.57 0.08
C TYR A 157 5.05 -1.12 0.11
N GLY A 158 4.72 -0.60 -1.07
CA GLY A 158 4.11 0.72 -1.23
C GLY A 158 2.70 0.61 -1.82
N VAL A 159 1.84 1.57 -1.47
CA VAL A 159 0.50 1.71 -2.07
C VAL A 159 0.63 2.19 -3.51
N TYR A 160 -0.16 1.63 -4.43
CA TYR A 160 -0.29 2.16 -5.78
C TYR A 160 -1.75 2.44 -6.14
N ASN A 161 -2.07 3.72 -6.32
CA ASN A 161 -3.38 4.18 -6.77
C ASN A 161 -3.22 5.45 -7.63
N ARG A 162 -4.35 6.00 -8.10
CA ARG A 162 -4.35 7.23 -8.90
C ARG A 162 -3.63 8.40 -8.21
N LYS A 163 -3.83 8.59 -6.89
CA LYS A 163 -3.19 9.68 -6.14
C LYS A 163 -1.68 9.50 -6.02
N VAL A 164 -1.21 8.27 -5.85
CA VAL A 164 0.23 7.96 -5.86
C VAL A 164 0.83 8.27 -7.24
N LYS A 165 0.19 7.82 -8.32
CA LYS A 165 0.63 8.14 -9.70
C LYS A 165 0.70 9.66 -9.92
N GLU A 166 -0.37 10.39 -9.57
CA GLU A 166 -0.41 11.86 -9.68
C GLU A 166 0.71 12.53 -8.85
N ALA A 167 0.97 12.04 -7.64
CA ALA A 167 2.01 12.57 -6.76
C ALA A 167 3.41 12.35 -7.32
N LEU A 168 3.71 11.14 -7.83
CA LEU A 168 5.00 10.84 -8.48
C LEU A 168 5.25 11.77 -9.67
N LEU A 169 4.24 11.97 -10.53
CA LEU A 169 4.36 12.87 -11.68
C LEU A 169 4.55 14.33 -11.24
N LYS A 170 3.85 14.79 -10.20
CA LYS A 170 4.05 16.14 -9.62
C LYS A 170 5.44 16.34 -9.05
N LEU A 171 6.06 15.27 -8.53
CA LEU A 171 7.46 15.30 -8.06
C LEU A 171 8.47 15.26 -9.21
N GLY A 172 8.03 15.07 -10.46
CA GLY A 172 8.90 14.89 -11.61
C GLY A 172 9.46 13.46 -11.74
N ILE A 173 8.89 12.50 -11.02
CA ILE A 173 9.23 11.08 -11.11
C ILE A 173 8.38 10.45 -12.21
N THR A 174 8.93 10.38 -13.41
CA THR A 174 8.28 9.79 -14.58
C THR A 174 8.69 8.33 -14.84
N GLN A 175 9.77 7.87 -14.19
CA GLN A 175 10.29 6.52 -14.35
C GLN A 175 10.71 5.93 -12.99
N THR A 176 10.49 4.63 -12.81
CA THR A 176 10.96 3.87 -11.65
C THR A 176 11.69 2.60 -12.12
N GLY A 177 12.82 2.28 -11.49
CA GLY A 177 13.64 1.13 -11.90
C GLY A 177 14.28 1.29 -13.29
N LYS A 178 14.55 0.18 -13.99
CA LYS A 178 15.28 0.18 -15.26
C LYS A 178 14.44 0.57 -16.49
N SER A 179 13.10 0.59 -16.41
CA SER A 179 12.26 0.82 -17.61
C SER A 179 10.78 1.17 -17.34
N LEU A 180 10.34 1.32 -16.09
CA LEU A 180 8.91 1.45 -15.81
C LEU A 180 8.47 2.92 -15.93
N ASP A 181 7.79 3.26 -17.02
CA ASP A 181 7.25 4.61 -17.29
C ASP A 181 5.92 4.83 -16.57
N ILE A 182 5.93 5.67 -15.54
CA ILE A 182 4.77 6.00 -14.70
C ILE A 182 3.61 6.55 -15.52
N ASN A 183 3.88 7.24 -16.63
CA ASN A 183 2.82 7.77 -17.50
C ASN A 183 2.02 6.64 -18.15
N LYS A 184 2.71 5.55 -18.53
CA LYS A 184 2.14 4.42 -19.26
C LYS A 184 1.50 3.36 -18.37
N ILE A 185 1.86 3.30 -17.08
CA ILE A 185 1.24 2.37 -16.14
C ILE A 185 -0.23 2.74 -15.93
N SER A 186 -1.12 1.77 -16.16
CA SER A 186 -2.52 1.89 -15.81
C SER A 186 -2.75 1.56 -14.34
N ILE A 187 -3.57 2.37 -13.68
CA ILE A 187 -4.02 2.14 -12.30
C ILE A 187 -4.79 0.81 -12.12
N SER A 188 -5.38 0.28 -13.20
CA SER A 188 -6.15 -0.96 -13.17
C SER A 188 -5.42 -2.17 -13.74
N LYS A 189 -4.34 -1.98 -14.52
CA LYS A 189 -3.63 -3.08 -15.21
C LYS A 189 -2.23 -3.37 -14.65
N LEU A 190 -1.87 -2.84 -13.47
CA LEU A 190 -0.58 -3.11 -12.85
C LEU A 190 -0.35 -4.62 -12.61
N THR A 191 0.69 -5.20 -13.20
CA THR A 191 1.20 -6.53 -12.83
C THR A 191 2.27 -6.37 -11.75
N GLY A 192 2.56 -7.41 -10.97
CA GLY A 192 3.54 -7.30 -9.87
C GLY A 192 5.02 -7.27 -10.32
N GLU A 193 5.30 -6.87 -11.56
CA GLU A 193 6.65 -6.68 -12.13
C GLU A 193 7.36 -5.43 -11.57
#